data_AF-A0A1F4Y777-F1
#
_entry.id   AF-A0A1F4Y777-F1
#
_cell.length_a   1.000
_cell.length_b   1.000
_cell.length_c   1.000
_cell.angle_alpha   90.00
_cell.angle_beta   90.00
_cell.angle_gamma   90.00
#
_symmetry.space_group_name_H-M   'P 1'
#
loop_
_entity.id
_entity.type
_entity.pdbx_description
1 polymer ?
#
loop_
_entity_poly.entity_id
_entity_poly.type
_entity_poly.pdbx_seq_one_letter_code
_entity_poly.pdbx_strand_id
1 'polypeptide(L)'
;MASTRHRQLPLARVARIGIFSALAFGINAPFLAIPNIELFSLALFLAGLFIGPVEGTMVGLVAGAIFVLFNPNGPQTIIFVGLAQLFGFALFGLSGGLLRNLFVGKKANLKSAILLILIGAFLTLWYDLSTNLIFAILFGPFWPTLIAGIGFALLHIASNAVIFGMSSLVIDKIWKRIEYYMPPLAG
;
A
#
# COMPACT_ATOMS: atom_id res chain seq x y z
N MET A 1 34.04 24.43 -8.10
CA MET A 1 32.96 24.37 -7.10
C MET A 1 31.68 24.93 -7.70
N ALA A 2 30.82 24.06 -8.21
CA ALA A 2 29.42 24.36 -8.52
C ALA A 2 28.68 23.02 -8.51
N SER A 3 28.15 22.65 -7.35
CA SER A 3 27.28 21.48 -7.21
C SER A 3 25.94 21.84 -7.84
N THR A 4 25.72 21.42 -9.08
CA THR A 4 24.40 21.43 -9.71
C THR A 4 23.51 20.43 -8.99
N ARG A 5 22.87 20.86 -7.90
CA ARG A 5 21.67 20.21 -7.36
C ARG A 5 20.62 20.24 -8.46
N HIS A 6 20.43 19.12 -9.15
CA HIS A 6 19.29 18.93 -10.04
C HIS A 6 18.00 18.98 -9.21
N ARG A 7 17.46 20.19 -9.02
CA ARG A 7 16.14 20.42 -8.45
C ARG A 7 15.16 19.76 -9.42
N GLN A 8 14.59 18.63 -9.04
CA GLN A 8 13.71 17.89 -9.95
C GLN A 8 12.50 18.74 -10.32
N LEU A 9 12.12 18.66 -11.59
CA LEU A 9 10.95 19.36 -12.11
C LEU A 9 9.70 18.79 -11.43
N PRO A 10 8.79 19.63 -10.89
CA PRO A 10 7.55 19.20 -10.25
C PRO A 10 6.75 18.19 -11.09
N LEU A 11 6.81 18.31 -12.42
CA LEU A 11 6.13 17.42 -13.36
C LEU A 11 6.57 15.95 -13.25
N ALA A 12 7.87 15.66 -13.09
CA ALA A 12 8.37 14.29 -13.00
C ALA A 12 7.88 13.59 -11.72
N ARG A 13 7.75 14.34 -10.63
CA ARG A 13 7.15 13.85 -9.38
C ARG A 13 5.68 13.50 -9.57
N VAL A 14 4.91 14.40 -10.17
CA VAL A 14 3.48 14.18 -10.46
C VAL A 14 3.29 12.97 -11.38
N ALA A 15 4.08 12.84 -12.44
CA ALA A 15 4.02 11.71 -13.36
C ALA A 15 4.28 10.38 -12.65
N ARG A 16 5.29 10.30 -11.77
CA ARG A 16 5.53 9.08 -10.97
C ARG A 16 4.36 8.73 -10.07
N ILE A 17 3.80 9.70 -9.36
CA ILE A 17 2.63 9.47 -8.51
C ILE A 17 1.46 8.91 -9.35
N GLY A 18 1.21 9.49 -10.52
CA GLY A 18 0.18 9.01 -11.45
C GLY A 18 0.41 7.59 -11.94
N ILE A 19 1.63 7.28 -12.39
CA ILE A 19 1.99 5.94 -12.90
C ILE A 19 1.85 4.89 -11.81
N PHE A 20 2.40 5.13 -10.61
CA PHE A 20 2.29 4.17 -9.50
C PHE A 20 0.86 4.02 -9.00
N SER A 21 0.04 5.08 -9.05
CA SER A 21 -1.39 4.99 -8.74
C SER A 21 -2.13 4.12 -9.74
N ALA A 22 -1.89 4.30 -11.04
CA ALA A 22 -2.48 3.47 -12.09
C ALA A 22 -2.02 2.01 -12.00
N LEU A 23 -0.74 1.77 -11.67
CA LEU A 23 -0.20 0.43 -11.46
C LEU A 23 -0.89 -0.28 -10.28
N ALA A 24 -1.23 0.42 -9.20
CA ALA A 24 -1.94 -0.17 -8.07
C ALA A 24 -3.28 -0.79 -8.50
N PHE A 25 -4.03 -0.11 -9.35
CA PHE A 25 -5.24 -0.67 -9.95
C PHE A 25 -4.93 -1.79 -10.94
N GLY A 26 -3.94 -1.59 -11.81
CA GLY A 26 -3.58 -2.56 -12.85
C GLY A 26 -3.18 -3.93 -12.29
N ILE A 27 -2.39 -3.97 -11.21
CA ILE A 27 -2.00 -5.25 -10.59
C ILE A 27 -3.12 -5.87 -9.76
N ASN A 28 -4.04 -5.07 -9.23
CA ASN A 28 -5.16 -5.56 -8.41
C ASN A 28 -6.34 -6.05 -9.26
N ALA A 29 -6.51 -5.54 -10.48
CA ALA A 29 -7.64 -5.86 -11.35
C ALA A 29 -7.91 -7.38 -11.53
N PRO A 30 -6.90 -8.25 -11.73
CA PRO A 30 -7.13 -9.70 -11.85
C PRO A 30 -7.70 -10.36 -10.58
N PHE A 31 -7.55 -9.72 -9.42
CA PHE A 31 -7.91 -10.27 -8.12
C PHE A 31 -9.25 -9.73 -7.60
N LEU A 32 -9.92 -8.82 -8.32
CA LEU A 32 -11.19 -8.21 -7.89
C LEU A 32 -12.30 -9.24 -7.60
N ALA A 33 -12.28 -10.39 -8.27
CA ALA A 33 -13.26 -11.46 -8.09
C ALA A 33 -12.91 -12.42 -6.94
N ILE A 34 -11.70 -12.35 -6.38
CA ILE A 34 -11.24 -13.27 -5.35
C ILE A 34 -11.34 -12.57 -3.99
N PRO A 35 -12.27 -12.98 -3.11
CA PRO A 35 -12.47 -12.30 -1.84
C PRO A 35 -11.23 -12.38 -0.96
N ASN A 36 -10.93 -11.28 -0.27
CA ASN A 36 -9.81 -11.13 0.67
C ASN A 36 -8.40 -11.32 0.06
N ILE A 37 -8.24 -11.45 -1.26
CA ILE A 37 -6.93 -11.44 -1.93
C ILE A 37 -6.79 -10.12 -2.66
N GLU A 38 -5.91 -9.26 -2.17
CA GLU A 38 -5.76 -7.90 -2.69
C GLU A 38 -4.27 -7.56 -2.90
N LEU A 39 -3.89 -7.17 -4.11
CA LEU A 39 -2.53 -6.68 -4.41
C LEU A 39 -2.43 -5.16 -4.32
N PHE A 40 -3.55 -4.45 -4.21
CA PHE A 40 -3.59 -3.00 -4.15
C PHE A 40 -2.78 -2.46 -2.97
N SER A 41 -3.00 -2.95 -1.74
CA SER A 41 -2.22 -2.58 -0.55
C SER A 41 -0.70 -2.79 -0.71
N LEU A 42 -0.29 -3.92 -1.29
CA LEU A 42 1.12 -4.20 -1.63
C LEU A 42 1.65 -3.19 -2.65
N ALA A 43 0.86 -2.82 -3.67
CA ALA A 43 1.26 -1.85 -4.68
C ALA A 43 1.59 -0.49 -4.06
N LEU A 44 0.75 -0.02 -3.14
CA LEU A 44 0.95 1.24 -2.43
C LEU A 44 2.23 1.19 -1.59
N PHE A 45 2.42 0.10 -0.86
CA PHE A 45 3.65 -0.13 -0.10
C PHE A 45 4.89 -0.13 -1.00
N LEU A 46 4.87 -0.85 -2.12
CA LEU A 46 5.98 -0.88 -3.08
C LEU A 46 6.23 0.48 -3.73
N ALA A 47 5.18 1.28 -3.97
CA ALA A 47 5.34 2.66 -4.43
C ALA A 47 6.19 3.45 -3.43
N GLY A 48 5.82 3.45 -2.14
CA GLY A 48 6.65 4.07 -1.11
C GLY A 48 8.07 3.53 -1.07
N LEU A 49 8.20 2.20 -1.12
CA LEU A 49 9.50 1.53 -1.10
C LEU A 49 10.41 2.03 -2.23
N PHE A 50 9.89 2.18 -3.45
CA PHE A 50 10.68 2.52 -4.64
C PHE A 50 10.83 4.01 -4.90
N ILE A 51 9.86 4.86 -4.56
CA ILE A 51 9.93 6.30 -4.86
C ILE A 51 9.99 7.21 -3.63
N GLY A 52 9.97 6.67 -2.41
CA GLY A 52 10.19 7.39 -1.16
C GLY A 52 8.90 7.64 -0.35
N PRO A 53 9.03 8.09 0.92
CA PRO A 53 7.90 8.20 1.84
C PRO A 53 6.89 9.27 1.43
N VAL A 54 7.35 10.42 0.92
CA VAL A 54 6.45 11.52 0.52
C VAL A 54 5.65 11.11 -0.71
N GLU A 55 6.33 10.71 -1.79
CA GLU A 55 5.66 10.29 -3.03
C GLU A 55 4.83 9.02 -2.83
N GLY A 56 5.29 8.07 -2.02
CA GLY A 56 4.52 6.87 -1.66
C GLY A 56 3.23 7.18 -0.92
N THR A 57 3.28 8.10 0.04
CA THR A 57 2.06 8.57 0.75
C THR A 57 1.10 9.22 -0.24
N MET A 58 1.60 10.04 -1.16
CA MET A 58 0.76 10.66 -2.20
C MET A 58 0.13 9.62 -3.13
N VAL A 59 0.85 8.56 -3.50
CA VAL A 59 0.28 7.43 -4.26
C VAL A 59 -0.85 6.78 -3.47
N GLY A 60 -0.63 6.50 -2.17
CA GLY A 60 -1.66 5.95 -1.28
C GLY A 60 -2.91 6.82 -1.21
N LEU A 61 -2.75 8.14 -1.15
CA LEU A 61 -3.87 9.09 -1.12
C LEU A 61 -4.59 9.18 -2.48
N VAL A 62 -3.86 9.29 -3.59
CA VAL A 62 -4.46 9.44 -4.92
C VAL A 62 -5.16 8.16 -5.34
N ALA A 63 -4.46 7.03 -5.29
CA ALA A 63 -5.06 5.74 -5.62
C ALA A 63 -6.17 5.38 -4.63
N GLY A 64 -5.97 5.62 -3.33
CA GLY A 64 -6.97 5.37 -2.30
C GLY A 64 -8.24 6.21 -2.47
N ALA A 65 -8.12 7.49 -2.83
CA ALA A 65 -9.28 8.33 -3.09
C ALA A 65 -10.08 7.82 -4.29
N ILE A 66 -9.39 7.42 -5.37
CA ILE A 66 -10.05 6.78 -6.52
C ILE A 66 -10.72 5.48 -6.08
N PHE A 67 -10.07 4.66 -5.26
CA PHE A 67 -10.63 3.40 -4.76
C PHE A 67 -11.89 3.63 -3.92
N VAL A 68 -11.87 4.59 -2.99
CA VAL A 68 -13.02 4.89 -2.12
C VAL A 68 -14.21 5.44 -2.90
N LEU A 69 -13.95 6.27 -3.92
CA LEU A 69 -14.99 6.94 -4.71
C LEU A 69 -15.50 6.11 -5.89
N PHE A 70 -14.69 5.21 -6.45
CA PHE A 70 -14.96 4.51 -7.70
C PHE A 70 -14.69 3.00 -7.60
N ASN A 71 -14.81 2.42 -6.41
CA ASN A 71 -14.69 0.97 -6.26
C ASN A 71 -15.69 0.26 -7.20
N PRO A 72 -15.29 -0.81 -7.91
CA PRO A 72 -16.21 -1.61 -8.73
C PRO A 72 -17.44 -2.14 -7.96
N ASN A 73 -17.32 -2.36 -6.65
CA ASN A 73 -18.42 -2.77 -5.77
C ASN A 73 -19.33 -1.61 -5.31
N GLY A 74 -19.08 -0.40 -5.81
CA GLY A 74 -19.77 0.83 -5.44
C GLY A 74 -18.94 1.73 -4.52
N PRO A 75 -19.17 3.05 -4.56
CA PRO A 75 -18.49 4.00 -3.68
C PRO A 75 -18.76 3.68 -2.22
N GLN A 76 -17.83 4.03 -1.33
CA GLN A 76 -18.13 3.91 0.09
C GLN A 76 -19.20 4.89 0.52
N THR A 77 -20.32 4.32 0.95
CA THR A 77 -21.51 5.05 1.38
C THR A 77 -21.31 5.73 2.74
N ILE A 78 -20.41 5.20 3.57
CA ILE A 78 -20.09 5.75 4.88
C ILE A 78 -18.78 6.52 4.79
N ILE A 79 -18.89 7.85 4.76
CA ILE A 79 -17.75 8.75 4.56
C ILE A 79 -16.62 8.52 5.56
N PHE A 80 -16.94 8.27 6.83
CA PHE A 80 -15.93 8.02 7.87
C PHE A 80 -15.18 6.69 7.68
N VAL A 81 -15.84 5.66 7.15
CA VAL A 81 -15.16 4.40 6.79
C VAL A 81 -14.24 4.67 5.60
N GLY A 82 -14.70 5.40 4.59
CA GLY A 82 -13.87 5.82 3.46
C GLY A 82 -12.64 6.64 3.89
N LEU A 83 -12.77 7.52 4.88
CA LEU A 83 -11.65 8.27 5.44
C LEU A 83 -10.64 7.36 6.17
N ALA A 84 -11.10 6.36 6.92
CA ALA A 84 -10.21 5.37 7.53
C ALA A 84 -9.50 4.50 6.49
N GLN A 85 -10.19 4.11 5.41
CA GLN A 85 -9.55 3.42 4.29
C GLN A 85 -8.47 4.29 3.67
N LEU A 86 -8.77 5.55 3.37
CA LEU A 86 -7.82 6.51 2.79
C LEU A 86 -6.59 6.70 3.69
N PHE A 87 -6.80 6.80 5.00
CA PHE A 87 -5.71 6.87 5.98
C PHE A 87 -4.86 5.59 5.97
N GLY A 88 -5.49 4.42 5.94
CA GLY A 88 -4.77 3.15 5.83
C GLY A 88 -3.96 3.02 4.54
N PHE A 89 -4.53 3.41 3.39
CA PHE A 89 -3.82 3.44 2.10
C PHE A 89 -2.61 4.39 2.11
N ALA A 90 -2.76 5.57 2.72
CA ALA A 90 -1.64 6.47 2.95
C ALA A 90 -0.56 5.84 3.85
N LEU A 91 -0.96 5.11 4.89
CA LEU A 91 -0.04 4.42 5.79
C LEU A 91 0.74 3.31 5.08
N PHE A 92 0.11 2.51 4.20
CA PHE A 92 0.83 1.53 3.38
C PHE A 92 1.95 2.18 2.57
N GLY A 93 1.63 3.27 1.85
CA GLY A 93 2.61 4.04 1.08
C GLY A 93 3.71 4.66 1.94
N LEU A 94 3.36 5.23 3.09
CA LEU A 94 4.33 5.81 4.02
C LEU A 94 5.29 4.74 4.57
N SER A 95 4.74 3.62 5.06
CA SER A 95 5.53 2.51 5.63
C SER A 95 6.51 1.94 4.62
N GLY A 96 6.11 1.80 3.36
CA GLY A 96 7.02 1.40 2.29
C GLY A 96 8.23 2.33 2.18
N GLY A 97 7.99 3.64 2.14
CA GLY A 97 9.07 4.61 2.03
C GLY A 97 9.98 4.70 3.24
N LEU A 98 9.43 4.61 4.45
CA LEU A 98 10.22 4.61 5.69
C LEU A 98 11.11 3.36 5.81
N LEU A 99 10.63 2.22 5.31
CA LEU A 99 11.34 0.94 5.40
C LEU A 99 12.23 0.65 4.19
N ARG A 100 12.34 1.59 3.23
CA ARG A 100 13.18 1.49 2.03
C ARG A 100 14.58 0.93 2.30
N ASN A 101 15.27 1.51 3.27
CA ASN A 101 16.67 1.17 3.58
C ASN A 101 16.85 -0.27 4.09
N LEU A 102 15.75 -0.96 4.43
CA LEU A 102 15.79 -2.36 4.85
C LEU A 102 15.77 -3.32 3.67
N PHE A 103 15.18 -2.95 2.52
CA PHE A 103 14.90 -3.88 1.43
C PHE A 103 15.53 -3.47 0.08
N VAL A 104 15.60 -2.17 -0.20
CA VAL A 104 16.09 -1.66 -1.49
C VAL A 104 17.61 -1.90 -1.62
N GLY A 105 18.03 -2.44 -2.77
CA GLY A 105 19.41 -2.79 -3.05
C GLY A 105 19.96 -3.98 -2.26
N LYS A 106 19.11 -4.69 -1.50
CA LYS A 106 19.51 -5.85 -0.70
C LYS A 106 18.97 -7.13 -1.33
N LYS A 107 19.81 -8.17 -1.38
CA LYS A 107 19.39 -9.50 -1.84
C LYS A 107 18.29 -10.06 -0.94
N ALA A 108 17.31 -10.71 -1.57
CA ALA A 108 16.26 -11.44 -0.88
C ALA A 108 16.87 -12.49 0.06
N ASN A 109 16.37 -12.53 1.30
CA ASN A 109 16.73 -13.54 2.29
C ASN A 109 15.54 -13.84 3.21
N LEU A 110 15.65 -14.91 3.99
CA LEU A 110 14.57 -15.34 4.89
C LEU A 110 14.18 -14.24 5.91
N LYS A 111 15.14 -13.48 6.43
CA LYS A 111 14.86 -12.38 7.37
C LYS A 111 14.01 -11.29 6.72
N SER A 112 14.31 -10.93 5.47
CA SER A 112 13.52 -9.94 4.72
C SER A 112 12.11 -10.43 4.41
N ALA A 113 11.94 -11.72 4.10
CA ALA A 113 10.64 -12.33 3.89
C ALA A 113 9.79 -12.32 5.17
N ILE A 114 10.37 -12.77 6.30
CA ILE A 114 9.70 -12.74 7.61
C ILE A 114 9.31 -11.31 7.99
N LEU A 115 10.20 -10.34 7.79
CA LEU A 115 9.89 -8.95 8.12
C LEU A 115 8.73 -8.41 7.27
N LEU A 116 8.70 -8.72 5.97
CA LEU A 116 7.59 -8.33 5.10
C LEU A 116 6.27 -9.03 5.47
N ILE A 117 6.31 -10.31 5.86
CA ILE A 117 5.14 -11.04 6.40
C ILE A 117 4.55 -10.27 7.59
N LEU A 118 5.40 -9.90 8.56
CA LEU A 118 4.97 -9.20 9.76
C LEU A 118 4.45 -7.78 9.45
N ILE A 119 5.10 -7.05 8.54
CA ILE A 119 4.65 -5.72 8.10
C ILE A 119 3.29 -5.82 7.41
N GLY A 120 3.14 -6.74 6.46
CA GLY A 120 1.88 -6.95 5.73
C GLY A 120 0.75 -7.31 6.66
N ALA A 121 0.98 -8.25 7.59
CA ALA A 121 0.00 -8.62 8.61
C ALA A 121 -0.37 -7.44 9.51
N PHE A 122 0.60 -6.68 10.00
CA PHE A 122 0.38 -5.55 10.92
C PHE A 122 -0.39 -4.41 10.25
N LEU A 123 0.01 -4.00 9.05
CA LEU A 123 -0.68 -2.92 8.32
C LEU A 123 -2.10 -3.32 7.94
N THR A 124 -2.32 -4.58 7.57
CA THR A 124 -3.65 -5.11 7.24
C THR A 124 -4.53 -5.19 8.48
N LEU A 125 -4.00 -5.67 9.61
CA LEU A 125 -4.69 -5.65 10.89
C LEU A 125 -5.13 -4.24 11.26
N TRP A 126 -4.25 -3.26 11.10
CA TRP A 126 -4.57 -1.87 11.43
C TRP A 126 -5.66 -1.31 10.52
N TYR A 127 -5.58 -1.58 9.22
CA TYR A 127 -6.59 -1.21 8.23
C TYR A 127 -7.96 -1.82 8.60
N ASP A 128 -8.03 -3.15 8.73
CA ASP A 128 -9.27 -3.88 8.99
C ASP A 128 -9.89 -3.48 10.33
N LEU A 129 -9.07 -3.35 11.38
CA LEU A 129 -9.54 -2.93 12.69
C LEU A 129 -10.15 -1.52 12.63
N SER A 130 -9.47 -0.58 11.97
CA SER A 130 -9.93 0.81 11.86
C SER A 130 -11.25 0.91 11.09
N THR A 131 -11.36 0.20 9.96
CA THR A 131 -12.58 0.23 9.14
C THR A 131 -13.75 -0.46 9.84
N ASN A 132 -13.50 -1.61 10.49
CA ASN A 132 -14.54 -2.36 11.19
C ASN A 132 -15.02 -1.63 12.45
N LEU A 133 -14.13 -0.96 13.20
CA LEU A 133 -14.52 -0.15 14.36
C LEU A 133 -15.43 1.00 13.95
N ILE A 134 -15.05 1.78 12.93
CA ILE A 134 -15.89 2.89 12.47
C ILE A 134 -17.22 2.38 11.93
N PHE A 135 -17.22 1.28 11.18
CA PHE A 135 -18.44 0.69 10.66
C PHE A 135 -19.38 0.22 11.80
N ALA A 136 -18.83 -0.47 12.82
CA ALA A 136 -19.59 -0.94 13.97
C ALA A 136 -20.16 0.20 14.83
N ILE A 137 -19.44 1.32 14.96
CA ILE A 137 -19.93 2.50 15.69
C ILE A 137 -21.10 3.17 14.96
N LEU A 138 -21.08 3.19 13.63
CA LEU A 138 -22.01 4.00 12.84
C LEU A 138 -23.25 3.26 12.35
N PHE A 139 -23.21 1.94 12.16
CA PHE A 139 -24.25 1.25 11.38
C PHE A 139 -24.92 0.04 12.05
N GLY A 140 -24.33 -0.55 13.08
CA GLY A 140 -24.83 -1.82 13.62
C GLY A 140 -24.75 -1.93 15.14
N PRO A 141 -25.36 -2.99 15.71
CA PRO A 141 -25.06 -3.36 17.09
C PRO A 141 -23.56 -3.67 17.18
N PHE A 142 -22.86 -2.87 17.97
CA PHE A 142 -21.40 -2.80 17.99
C PHE A 142 -20.71 -4.18 18.03
N TRP A 143 -21.10 -5.03 18.99
CA TRP A 143 -20.48 -6.34 19.18
C TRP A 143 -20.77 -7.35 18.05
N PRO A 144 -22.03 -7.60 17.64
CA PRO A 144 -22.30 -8.47 16.51
C PRO A 144 -21.58 -8.05 15.21
N THR A 145 -21.52 -6.75 14.92
CA THR A 145 -20.84 -6.25 13.71
C THR A 145 -19.35 -6.55 13.74
N LEU A 146 -18.67 -6.32 14.87
CA LEU A 146 -17.25 -6.66 15.01
C LEU A 146 -17.01 -8.17 14.89
N ILE A 147 -17.83 -8.98 15.56
CA ILE A 147 -17.69 -10.45 15.54
C ILE A 147 -17.85 -10.99 14.10
N ALA A 148 -18.82 -10.47 13.35
CA ALA A 148 -19.03 -10.86 11.95
C ALA A 148 -17.83 -10.50 11.05
N GLY A 149 -17.14 -9.38 11.33
CA GLY A 149 -15.97 -8.93 10.59
C GLY A 149 -14.69 -9.75 10.83
N ILE A 150 -14.58 -10.46 11.96
CA ILE A 150 -13.35 -11.19 12.33
C ILE A 150 -12.95 -12.22 11.27
N GLY A 151 -13.90 -13.00 10.75
CA GLY A 151 -13.60 -14.03 9.75
C GLY A 151 -12.98 -13.46 8.48
N PHE A 152 -13.54 -12.36 7.97
CA PHE A 152 -13.01 -11.66 6.80
C PHE A 152 -11.64 -11.02 7.08
N ALA A 153 -11.50 -10.35 8.23
CA ALA A 153 -10.24 -9.74 8.63
C ALA A 153 -9.11 -10.77 8.77
N LEU A 154 -9.36 -11.94 9.36
CA LEU A 154 -8.35 -12.99 9.49
C LEU A 154 -7.90 -13.52 8.12
N LEU A 155 -8.82 -13.72 7.19
CA LEU A 155 -8.48 -14.13 5.82
C LEU A 155 -7.66 -13.06 5.09
N HIS A 156 -8.02 -11.78 5.25
CA HIS A 156 -7.29 -10.66 4.64
C HIS A 156 -5.89 -10.48 5.24
N ILE A 157 -5.76 -10.58 6.56
CA ILE A 157 -4.45 -10.53 7.25
C ILE A 157 -3.57 -11.69 6.77
N ALA A 158 -4.11 -12.91 6.70
CA ALA A 158 -3.36 -14.09 6.28
C ALA A 158 -2.92 -13.99 4.81
N SER A 159 -3.81 -13.56 3.91
CA SER A 159 -3.49 -13.39 2.49
C SER A 159 -2.42 -12.31 2.30
N ASN A 160 -2.57 -11.14 2.92
CA ASN A 160 -1.59 -10.06 2.81
C ASN A 160 -0.25 -10.41 3.45
N ALA A 161 -0.24 -11.17 4.55
CA ALA A 161 0.99 -11.71 5.12
C ALA A 161 1.77 -12.54 4.08
N VAL A 162 1.09 -13.46 3.38
CA VAL A 162 1.69 -14.27 2.32
C VAL A 162 2.15 -13.42 1.14
N ILE A 163 1.29 -12.53 0.65
CA ILE A 163 1.57 -11.64 -0.49
C ILE A 163 2.81 -10.76 -0.23
N PHE A 164 2.87 -10.12 0.94
CA PHE A 164 4.03 -9.31 1.33
C PHE A 164 5.28 -10.18 1.48
N GLY A 165 5.19 -11.36 2.10
CA GLY A 165 6.30 -12.30 2.20
C GLY A 165 6.86 -12.70 0.83
N MET A 166 5.99 -13.03 -0.12
CA MET A 166 6.37 -13.38 -1.50
C MET A 166 7.01 -12.21 -2.24
N SER A 167 6.62 -10.97 -1.95
CA SER A 167 7.21 -9.78 -2.56
C SER A 167 8.73 -9.67 -2.34
N SER A 168 9.26 -10.27 -1.26
CA SER A 168 10.71 -10.34 -0.98
C SER A 168 11.51 -10.92 -2.15
N LEU A 169 10.93 -11.85 -2.92
CA LEU A 169 11.59 -12.55 -4.02
C LEU A 169 11.77 -11.66 -5.27
N VAL A 170 11.00 -10.57 -5.37
CA VAL A 170 10.94 -9.72 -6.55
C VAL A 170 11.44 -8.29 -6.31
N ILE A 171 11.43 -7.80 -5.06
CA ILE A 171 11.83 -6.41 -4.73
C ILE A 171 13.21 -6.04 -5.30
N ASP A 172 14.26 -6.83 -5.03
CA ASP A 172 15.62 -6.54 -5.51
C ASP A 172 15.71 -6.57 -7.05
N LYS A 173 15.00 -7.51 -7.69
CA LYS A 173 14.97 -7.66 -9.15
C LYS A 173 14.32 -6.45 -9.80
N ILE A 174 13.19 -6.00 -9.25
CA ILE A 174 12.46 -4.82 -9.73
C ILE A 174 13.30 -3.57 -9.49
N TRP A 175 13.88 -3.43 -8.28
CA TRP A 175 14.70 -2.28 -7.92
C TRP A 175 15.86 -2.08 -8.89
N LYS A 176 16.62 -3.14 -9.22
CA LYS A 176 17.72 -3.06 -10.19
C LYS A 176 17.30 -2.58 -11.59
N ARG A 177 16.04 -2.83 -11.97
CA ARG A 177 15.48 -2.31 -13.23
C ARG A 177 15.07 -0.86 -13.09
N ILE A 178 14.43 -0.48 -11.99
CA ILE A 178 13.93 0.88 -11.76
C ILE A 178 15.07 1.87 -11.52
N GLU A 179 16.06 1.51 -10.69
CA GLU A 179 17.19 2.38 -10.32
C GLU A 179 17.94 2.94 -11.53
N TYR A 180 18.06 2.13 -12.58
CA TYR A 180 18.68 2.53 -13.84
C TYR A 180 17.92 3.66 -14.54
N TYR A 181 16.58 3.64 -14.52
CA TYR A 181 15.72 4.64 -15.17
C TYR A 181 15.28 5.77 -14.24
N MET A 182 15.41 5.57 -12.93
CA MET A 182 14.86 6.43 -11.90
C MET A 182 15.81 6.48 -10.69
N PRO A 183 16.97 7.17 -10.82
CA PRO A 183 17.94 7.25 -9.75
C PRO A 183 17.30 7.84 -8.49
N PRO A 184 17.71 7.37 -7.28
CA PRO A 184 17.14 7.84 -6.04
C PRO A 184 17.20 9.37 -5.96
N LEU A 185 16.08 9.96 -5.54
CA LEU A 185 16.04 11.37 -5.21
C LEU A 185 17.07 11.61 -4.13
N ALA A 186 18.08 12.43 -4.40
CA ALA A 186 18.96 12.94 -3.36
C ALA A 186 18.05 13.59 -2.31
N GLY A 187 17.86 12.92 -1.18
CA GLY A 187 17.24 13.47 0.02
C GLY A 187 18.15 14.52 0.62
#